data_AF-A0A920AT29-F1
#
_entry.id   AF-A0A920AT29-F1
#
_cell.length_a   1.000
_cell.length_b   1.000
_cell.length_c   1.000
_cell.angle_alpha   90.00
_cell.angle_beta   90.00
_cell.angle_gamma   90.00
#
_symmetry.space_group_name_H-M   'P 1'
#
loop_
_entity.id
_entity.type
_entity.pdbx_description
1 polymer ?
#
loop_
_entity_poly.entity_id
_entity_poly.type
_entity_poly.pdbx_seq_one_letter_code
_entity_poly.pdbx_strand_id
1 'polypeptide(L)'
;MKIKFREIIFRISSIFIVLYIFLFVLYPENSSYFTCNELVESKFINTQISYFIPVSCDLELYLTGVYDIGEIYKFDYNYQSRPLYILYIKVIYEVLGLLITNELVLKFLTFFFAHLLIISLSINLFFLSLKKLQIKIDKVKFNYIILFISLFPIIKWGIFDASHQTLTFLQFTISFYFLTHKYEEFSKIYQFSFLLGLLALSNLTFALPLFFLVLYKINSFNKILKNFRKLTLTLILFVIPILSWNIFIRSQGYVPYNAATAYWYQFIWLKDYILAGYENVNFNPEGSEYFCMSVPLFLQCYLNDFLRSLIYLSTLPVLCILSYRNADKAYIKIQLTAFKNLFLIFLVSFSFWAFIGWYPPLRFNLYSVGSFLVLLFVYLFLNP
;
A
#
# COMPACT_ATOMS: atom_id res chain seq x y z
N MET A 1 13.58 16.83 17.87
CA MET A 1 13.31 15.60 18.65
C MET A 1 13.92 14.39 17.93
N LYS A 2 14.56 13.45 18.64
CA LYS A 2 15.03 12.19 18.03
C LYS A 2 13.88 11.17 18.11
N ILE A 3 13.13 11.04 17.03
CA ILE A 3 12.03 10.07 16.92
C ILE A 3 12.63 8.66 16.90
N LYS A 4 12.22 7.80 17.84
CA LYS A 4 12.64 6.39 17.88
C LYS A 4 11.55 5.51 17.27
N PHE A 5 11.94 4.47 16.54
CA PHE A 5 10.99 3.54 15.91
C PHE A 5 10.01 2.91 16.91
N ARG A 6 10.49 2.53 18.10
CA ARG A 6 9.63 2.02 19.20
C ARG A 6 8.53 2.98 19.64
N GLU A 7 8.78 4.29 19.57
CA GLU A 7 7.78 5.31 19.95
C GLU A 7 6.69 5.41 18.89
N ILE A 8 7.04 5.24 17.62
CA ILE A 8 6.09 5.16 16.51
C ILE A 8 5.15 3.97 16.71
N ILE A 9 5.71 2.76 16.91
CA ILE A 9 4.92 1.54 17.17
C ILE A 9 3.96 1.75 18.34
N PHE A 10 4.47 2.25 19.47
CA PHE A 10 3.66 2.46 20.67
C PHE A 10 2.47 3.39 20.41
N ARG A 11 2.71 4.55 19.76
CA ARG A 11 1.65 5.53 19.46
C ARG A 11 0.60 4.98 18.51
N ILE A 12 1.04 4.31 17.45
CA ILE A 12 0.15 3.70 16.46
C ILE A 12 -0.70 2.61 17.13
N SER A 13 -0.09 1.77 17.96
CA SER A 13 -0.79 0.72 18.72
C SER A 13 -1.87 1.31 19.61
N SER A 14 -1.55 2.37 20.37
CA SER A 14 -2.53 3.05 21.21
C SER A 14 -3.72 3.61 20.40
N ILE A 15 -3.44 4.23 19.25
CA ILE A 15 -4.49 4.78 18.38
C ILE A 15 -5.40 3.66 17.85
N PHE A 16 -4.83 2.54 17.40
CA PHE A 16 -5.65 1.46 16.85
C PHE A 16 -6.39 0.64 17.90
N ILE A 17 -5.88 0.53 19.12
CA ILE A 17 -6.66 -0.04 20.23
C ILE A 17 -7.92 0.82 20.47
N VAL A 18 -7.76 2.15 20.53
CA VAL A 18 -8.89 3.06 20.70
C VAL A 18 -9.85 2.99 19.51
N LEU A 19 -9.34 2.95 18.28
CA LEU A 19 -10.17 2.81 17.08
C LEU A 19 -10.91 1.46 17.04
N TYR A 20 -10.26 0.37 17.45
CA TYR A 20 -10.90 -0.94 17.51
C TYR A 20 -12.07 -0.94 18.49
N ILE A 21 -11.85 -0.42 19.71
CA ILE A 21 -12.91 -0.29 20.72
C ILE A 21 -14.08 0.54 20.16
N PHE A 22 -13.78 1.66 19.51
CA PHE A 22 -14.81 2.52 18.93
C PHE A 22 -15.60 1.81 17.82
N LEU A 23 -14.92 1.12 16.90
CA LEU A 23 -15.52 0.56 15.68
C LEU A 23 -16.16 -0.82 15.86
N PHE A 24 -15.68 -1.63 16.79
CA PHE A 24 -16.04 -3.05 16.89
C PHE A 24 -16.51 -3.46 18.29
N VAL A 25 -16.56 -2.52 19.24
CA VAL A 25 -17.14 -2.76 20.57
C VAL A 25 -18.30 -1.78 20.82
N LEU A 26 -18.08 -0.48 20.60
CA LEU A 26 -19.09 0.54 20.88
C LEU A 26 -20.08 0.74 19.73
N TYR A 27 -19.61 0.75 18.48
CA TYR A 27 -20.44 1.04 17.30
C TYR A 27 -20.18 0.05 16.13
N PRO A 28 -20.35 -1.27 16.34
CA PRO A 28 -20.12 -2.29 15.31
C PRO A 28 -20.96 -2.09 14.04
N GLU A 29 -22.17 -1.52 14.16
CA GLU A 29 -23.05 -1.21 13.04
C GLU A 29 -22.43 -0.22 12.04
N ASN A 30 -21.55 0.67 12.52
CA ASN A 30 -20.79 1.61 11.69
C ASN A 30 -19.60 0.97 10.96
N SER A 31 -19.43 -0.34 11.04
CA SER A 31 -18.38 -1.10 10.35
C SER A 31 -18.93 -2.02 9.25
N SER A 32 -20.24 -1.93 8.95
CA SER A 32 -20.96 -2.79 7.99
C SER A 32 -20.67 -2.54 6.49
N TYR A 33 -19.94 -1.49 6.13
CA TYR A 33 -19.54 -1.20 4.73
C TYR A 33 -18.22 -1.84 4.31
N PHE A 34 -17.63 -2.65 5.18
CA PHE A 34 -16.39 -3.37 4.91
C PHE A 34 -16.67 -4.44 3.84
N THR A 35 -16.41 -4.12 2.57
CA THR A 35 -16.75 -4.99 1.45
C THR A 35 -16.06 -6.34 1.61
N CYS A 36 -16.82 -7.43 1.50
CA CYS A 36 -16.31 -8.80 1.63
C CYS A 36 -15.84 -9.19 3.05
N ASN A 37 -16.32 -8.51 4.10
CA ASN A 37 -16.06 -8.91 5.49
C ASN A 37 -17.34 -9.23 6.25
N GLU A 38 -17.28 -10.25 7.10
CA GLU A 38 -18.31 -10.60 8.06
C GLU A 38 -17.87 -10.19 9.48
N LEU A 39 -18.78 -9.61 10.27
CA LEU A 39 -18.51 -9.29 11.66
C LEU A 39 -18.91 -10.47 12.54
N VAL A 40 -17.92 -11.20 13.06
CA VAL A 40 -18.15 -12.34 13.94
C VAL A 40 -18.19 -11.87 15.39
N GLU A 41 -19.33 -12.05 16.05
CA GLU A 41 -19.50 -11.71 17.47
C GLU A 41 -18.69 -12.66 18.36
N SER A 42 -18.03 -12.11 19.36
CA SER A 42 -17.34 -12.82 20.41
C SER A 42 -17.59 -12.13 21.76
N LYS A 43 -17.49 -12.87 22.87
CA LYS A 43 -17.69 -12.32 24.21
C LYS A 43 -16.37 -12.25 24.97
N PHE A 44 -16.14 -11.16 25.70
CA PHE A 44 -15.03 -11.13 26.64
C PHE A 44 -15.29 -12.15 27.76
N ILE A 45 -14.25 -12.91 28.11
CA ILE A 45 -14.31 -13.98 29.10
C ILE A 45 -15.00 -13.47 30.38
N ASN A 46 -16.06 -14.16 30.81
CA ASN A 46 -16.84 -13.86 32.01
C ASN A 46 -17.53 -12.48 32.02
N THR A 47 -17.85 -11.90 30.85
CA THR A 47 -18.64 -10.67 30.76
C THR A 47 -19.81 -10.79 29.78
N GLN A 48 -20.76 -9.86 29.88
CA GLN A 48 -21.82 -9.66 28.88
C GLN A 48 -21.39 -8.74 27.73
N ILE A 49 -20.15 -8.25 27.74
CA ILE A 49 -19.66 -7.32 26.73
C ILE A 49 -19.24 -8.15 25.50
N SER A 50 -19.90 -7.89 24.39
CA SER A 50 -19.53 -8.42 23.09
C SER A 50 -18.51 -7.52 22.37
N TYR A 51 -17.70 -8.14 21.54
CA TYR A 51 -16.81 -7.49 20.59
C TYR A 51 -16.90 -8.23 19.26
N PHE A 52 -16.62 -7.52 18.18
CA PHE A 52 -16.73 -8.06 16.83
C PHE A 52 -15.36 -8.18 16.18
N ILE A 53 -15.08 -9.33 15.58
CA ILE A 53 -13.89 -9.53 14.74
C ILE A 53 -14.32 -9.44 13.29
N PRO A 54 -13.75 -8.50 12.50
CA PRO A 54 -13.94 -8.48 11.06
C PRO A 54 -13.19 -9.64 10.41
N VAL A 55 -13.91 -10.53 9.72
CA VAL A 55 -13.36 -11.67 8.99
C VAL A 55 -13.47 -11.40 7.50
N SER A 56 -12.31 -11.29 6.83
CA SER A 56 -12.23 -11.08 5.39
C SER A 56 -12.55 -12.36 4.62
N CYS A 57 -13.19 -12.24 3.46
CA CYS A 57 -13.37 -13.34 2.53
C CYS A 57 -12.04 -13.87 1.95
N ASP A 58 -10.98 -13.03 1.94
CA ASP A 58 -9.64 -13.42 1.50
C ASP A 58 -8.84 -14.14 2.58
N LEU A 59 -9.34 -14.21 3.82
CA LEU A 59 -8.58 -14.72 4.97
C LEU A 59 -8.07 -16.15 4.73
N GLU A 60 -8.96 -17.07 4.36
CA GLU A 60 -8.58 -18.49 4.19
C GLU A 60 -7.66 -18.71 2.97
N LEU A 61 -7.77 -17.88 1.93
CA LEU A 61 -6.83 -17.87 0.81
C LEU A 61 -5.43 -17.51 1.27
N TYR A 62 -5.28 -16.49 2.14
CA TYR A 62 -3.98 -16.19 2.72
C TYR A 62 -3.48 -17.30 3.66
N LEU A 63 -4.38 -17.87 4.47
CA LEU A 63 -4.01 -18.84 5.48
C LEU A 63 -3.56 -20.17 4.91
N THR A 64 -4.02 -20.55 3.72
CA THR A 64 -3.54 -21.75 3.02
C THR A 64 -2.01 -21.75 2.92
N GLY A 65 -1.42 -20.64 2.47
CA GLY A 65 0.04 -20.49 2.40
C GLY A 65 0.73 -20.24 3.74
N VAL A 66 0.01 -19.73 4.75
CA VAL A 66 0.52 -19.55 6.12
C VAL A 66 0.67 -20.89 6.82
N TYR A 67 -0.32 -21.76 6.68
CA TYR A 67 -0.28 -23.11 7.27
C TYR A 67 0.75 -23.96 6.56
N ASP A 68 0.70 -24.03 5.23
CA ASP A 68 1.66 -24.79 4.43
C ASP A 68 2.29 -23.94 3.32
N ILE A 69 3.57 -23.64 3.49
CA ILE A 69 4.35 -22.89 2.51
C ILE A 69 4.56 -23.70 1.22
N GLY A 70 4.39 -25.03 1.27
CA GLY A 70 4.44 -25.92 0.12
C GLY A 70 3.31 -25.69 -0.89
N GLU A 71 2.19 -25.10 -0.44
CA GLU A 71 1.05 -24.82 -1.32
C GLU A 71 1.27 -23.60 -2.20
N ILE A 72 2.11 -22.65 -1.80
CA ILE A 72 2.15 -21.33 -2.46
C ILE A 72 2.76 -21.36 -3.87
N TYR A 73 3.58 -22.37 -4.19
CA TYR A 73 4.18 -22.54 -5.51
C TYR A 73 3.39 -23.49 -6.42
N LYS A 74 2.30 -24.08 -5.93
CA LYS A 74 1.41 -24.89 -6.76
C LYS A 74 0.54 -24.01 -7.65
N PHE A 75 0.12 -24.55 -8.79
CA PHE A 75 -0.72 -23.85 -9.75
C PHE A 75 -2.05 -23.41 -9.10
N ASP A 76 -2.58 -22.27 -9.55
CA ASP A 76 -3.85 -21.66 -9.11
C ASP A 76 -3.90 -21.05 -7.69
N TYR A 77 -2.77 -20.99 -6.98
CA TYR A 77 -2.73 -20.22 -5.74
C TYR A 77 -2.83 -18.71 -6.02
N ASN A 78 -3.92 -18.07 -5.57
CA ASN A 78 -4.24 -16.66 -5.82
C ASN A 78 -3.11 -15.67 -5.46
N TYR A 79 -2.27 -16.04 -4.48
CA TYR A 79 -1.19 -15.20 -3.99
C TYR A 79 0.21 -15.74 -4.32
N GLN A 80 0.35 -16.60 -5.34
CA GLN A 80 1.63 -17.18 -5.76
C GLN A 80 2.69 -16.11 -6.11
N SER A 81 2.27 -14.93 -6.58
CA SER A 81 3.17 -13.81 -6.89
C SER A 81 3.65 -13.04 -5.65
N ARG A 82 3.20 -13.42 -4.44
CA ARG A 82 3.46 -12.71 -3.18
C ARG A 82 4.11 -13.58 -2.08
N PRO A 83 5.08 -14.45 -2.40
CA PRO A 83 5.60 -15.43 -1.44
C PRO A 83 6.24 -14.79 -0.21
N LEU A 84 6.86 -13.61 -0.34
CA LEU A 84 7.49 -12.93 0.79
C LEU A 84 6.44 -12.36 1.75
N TYR A 85 5.28 -11.91 1.24
CA TYR A 85 4.19 -11.46 2.09
C TYR A 85 3.58 -12.63 2.87
N ILE A 86 3.36 -13.79 2.21
CA ILE A 86 2.86 -14.98 2.89
C ILE A 86 3.82 -15.46 3.97
N LEU A 87 5.12 -15.54 3.66
CA LEU A 87 6.15 -15.90 4.62
C LEU A 87 6.18 -14.92 5.81
N TYR A 88 6.04 -13.63 5.54
CA TYR A 88 5.99 -12.61 6.57
C TYR A 88 4.79 -12.81 7.52
N ILE A 89 3.60 -13.10 7.00
CA ILE A 89 2.43 -13.43 7.80
C ILE A 89 2.64 -14.72 8.58
N LYS A 90 3.22 -15.76 7.97
CA LYS A 90 3.52 -17.05 8.61
C LYS A 90 4.42 -16.89 9.84
N VAL A 91 5.49 -16.12 9.74
CA VAL A 91 6.40 -15.87 10.88
C VAL A 91 5.64 -15.22 12.05
N ILE A 92 4.75 -14.27 11.77
CA ILE A 92 3.95 -13.65 12.82
C ILE A 92 2.94 -14.64 13.42
N TYR A 93 2.28 -15.43 12.57
CA TYR A 93 1.32 -16.45 12.98
C TYR A 93 1.95 -17.47 13.93
N GLU A 94 3.12 -18.00 13.57
CA GLU A 94 3.85 -18.98 14.40
C GLU A 94 4.27 -18.39 15.75
N VAL A 95 4.78 -17.15 15.77
CA VAL A 95 5.17 -16.48 17.03
C VAL A 95 3.96 -16.25 17.93
N LEU A 96 2.84 -15.80 17.37
CA LEU A 96 1.61 -15.55 18.14
C LEU A 96 0.91 -16.84 18.56
N GLY A 97 1.00 -17.91 17.77
CA GLY A 97 0.43 -19.22 18.06
C GLY A 97 1.03 -19.89 19.29
N LEU A 98 2.22 -19.45 19.74
CA LEU A 98 2.79 -19.87 21.02
C LEU A 98 2.01 -19.33 22.23
N LEU A 99 1.25 -18.26 22.05
CA LEU A 99 0.60 -17.50 23.14
C LEU A 99 -0.93 -17.53 23.06
N ILE A 100 -1.49 -17.61 21.86
CA ILE A 100 -2.92 -17.46 21.61
C ILE A 100 -3.51 -18.79 21.13
N THR A 101 -4.44 -19.33 21.90
CA THR A 101 -5.10 -20.61 21.61
C THR A 101 -6.41 -20.46 20.82
N ASN A 102 -7.10 -19.31 20.94
CA ASN A 102 -8.31 -19.05 20.18
C ASN A 102 -7.94 -18.78 18.71
N GLU A 103 -8.37 -19.67 17.82
CA GLU A 103 -8.00 -19.63 16.40
C GLU A 103 -8.44 -18.32 15.71
N LEU A 104 -9.66 -17.86 15.94
CA LEU A 104 -10.18 -16.63 15.34
C LEU A 104 -9.38 -15.41 15.80
N VAL A 105 -9.07 -15.32 17.10
CA VAL A 105 -8.25 -14.23 17.67
C VAL A 105 -6.81 -14.31 17.15
N LEU A 106 -6.25 -15.50 17.02
CA LEU A 106 -4.90 -15.70 16.48
C LEU A 106 -4.81 -15.20 15.03
N LYS A 107 -5.76 -15.61 14.18
CA LYS A 107 -5.86 -15.17 12.77
C LYS A 107 -5.95 -13.64 12.70
N PHE A 108 -6.87 -13.03 13.43
CA PHE A 108 -7.05 -11.58 13.46
C PHE A 108 -5.79 -10.84 13.93
N LEU A 109 -5.22 -11.24 15.08
CA LEU A 109 -4.04 -10.56 15.62
C LEU A 109 -2.81 -10.72 14.73
N THR A 110 -2.69 -11.84 14.01
CA THR A 110 -1.61 -12.03 13.03
C THR A 110 -1.60 -10.92 11.98
N PHE A 111 -2.74 -10.67 11.32
CA PHE A 111 -2.83 -9.60 10.32
C PHE A 111 -2.73 -8.21 10.96
N PHE A 112 -3.33 -8.01 12.13
CA PHE A 112 -3.21 -6.75 12.87
C PHE A 112 -1.74 -6.37 13.13
N PHE A 113 -0.94 -7.28 13.69
CA PHE A 113 0.47 -7.04 13.96
C PHE A 113 1.30 -6.89 12.68
N ALA A 114 0.96 -7.63 11.62
CA ALA A 114 1.60 -7.49 10.32
C ALA A 114 1.39 -6.07 9.75
N HIS A 115 0.15 -5.60 9.71
CA HIS A 115 -0.17 -4.26 9.24
C HIS A 115 0.42 -3.18 10.15
N LEU A 116 0.41 -3.38 11.47
CA LEU A 116 1.00 -2.46 12.44
C LEU A 116 2.48 -2.18 12.12
N LEU A 117 3.26 -3.22 11.81
CA LEU A 117 4.67 -3.10 11.45
C LEU A 117 4.87 -2.40 10.10
N ILE A 118 4.06 -2.74 9.08
CA ILE A 118 4.10 -2.08 7.76
C ILE A 118 3.80 -0.57 7.89
N ILE A 119 2.75 -0.22 8.63
CA ILE A 119 2.35 1.18 8.86
C ILE A 119 3.44 1.92 9.66
N SER A 120 3.99 1.28 10.68
CA SER A 120 5.08 1.85 11.48
C SER A 120 6.33 2.14 10.63
N LEU A 121 6.70 1.23 9.73
CA LEU A 121 7.81 1.41 8.80
C LEU A 121 7.54 2.57 7.83
N SER A 122 6.31 2.64 7.28
CA SER A 122 5.88 3.70 6.37
C SER A 122 5.99 5.09 7.02
N ILE A 123 5.48 5.21 8.25
CA ILE A 123 5.53 6.46 9.03
C ILE A 123 6.99 6.81 9.39
N ASN A 124 7.81 5.83 9.74
CA ASN A 124 9.24 6.06 10.01
C ASN A 124 9.97 6.60 8.77
N LEU A 125 9.75 6.00 7.60
CA LEU A 125 10.31 6.49 6.34
C LEU A 125 9.85 7.91 6.02
N PHE A 126 8.56 8.21 6.23
CA PHE A 126 8.05 9.56 6.07
C PHE A 126 8.75 10.56 7.00
N PHE A 127 8.93 10.23 8.28
CA PHE A 127 9.68 11.07 9.22
C PHE A 127 11.14 11.28 8.82
N LEU A 128 11.82 10.24 8.29
CA LEU A 128 13.18 10.37 7.77
C LEU A 128 13.24 11.32 6.57
N SER A 129 12.25 11.26 5.67
CA SER A 129 12.11 12.19 4.54
C SER A 129 11.90 13.63 5.00
N LEU A 130 11.01 13.85 5.99
CA LEU A 130 10.80 15.17 6.57
C LEU A 130 12.07 15.74 7.23
N LYS A 131 12.81 14.89 7.95
CA LYS A 131 14.10 15.26 8.53
C LYS A 131 15.12 15.65 7.44
N LYS A 132 15.17 14.90 6.33
CA LYS A 132 16.05 15.21 5.19
C LYS A 132 15.70 16.56 4.54
N LEU A 133 14.42 16.93 4.53
CA LEU A 133 13.92 18.24 4.10
C LEU A 133 14.08 19.35 5.16
N GLN A 134 14.79 19.08 6.27
CA GLN A 134 15.05 20.02 7.37
C GLN A 134 13.80 20.53 8.10
N ILE A 135 12.71 19.76 8.07
CA ILE A 135 11.46 20.11 8.75
C ILE A 135 11.56 19.75 10.23
N LYS A 136 11.33 20.73 11.09
CA LYS A 136 11.38 20.55 12.54
C LYS A 136 10.05 19.99 13.03
N ILE A 137 10.13 18.88 13.76
CA ILE A 137 8.96 18.19 14.32
C ILE A 137 9.12 18.18 15.85
N ASP A 138 8.20 18.87 16.53
CA ASP A 138 8.04 18.81 17.97
C ASP A 138 7.15 17.62 18.38
N LYS A 139 6.97 17.42 19.69
CA LYS A 139 6.23 16.29 20.25
C LYS A 139 4.73 16.33 19.91
N VAL A 140 4.15 17.53 19.81
CA VAL A 140 2.72 17.73 19.53
C VAL A 140 2.46 17.39 18.06
N LYS A 141 3.25 17.97 17.17
CA LYS A 141 3.26 17.69 15.73
C LYS A 141 3.47 16.20 15.45
N PHE A 142 4.42 15.56 16.14
CA PHE A 142 4.66 14.12 16.02
C PHE A 142 3.39 13.30 16.29
N ASN A 143 2.66 13.58 17.37
CA ASN A 143 1.43 12.85 17.70
C ASN A 143 0.32 13.10 16.66
N TYR A 144 0.13 14.35 16.21
CA TYR A 144 -0.89 14.68 15.21
C TYR A 144 -0.61 14.04 13.85
N ILE A 145 0.66 14.03 13.40
CA ILE A 145 1.05 13.32 12.17
C ILE A 145 0.61 11.86 12.24
N ILE A 146 0.94 11.16 13.34
CA ILE A 146 0.61 9.75 13.50
C ILE A 146 -0.91 9.57 13.51
N LEU A 147 -1.64 10.41 14.23
CA LEU A 147 -3.11 10.37 14.28
C LEU A 147 -3.73 10.52 12.88
N PHE A 148 -3.34 11.55 12.13
CA PHE A 148 -3.91 11.81 10.80
C PHE A 148 -3.59 10.70 9.80
N ILE A 149 -2.36 10.15 9.84
CA ILE A 149 -2.01 9.00 9.01
C ILE A 149 -2.81 7.75 9.44
N SER A 150 -3.00 7.50 10.74
CA SER A 150 -3.80 6.37 11.24
C SER A 150 -5.28 6.45 10.85
N LEU A 151 -5.83 7.66 10.67
CA LEU A 151 -7.22 7.87 10.26
C LEU A 151 -7.43 7.78 8.74
N PHE A 152 -6.36 7.72 7.95
CA PHE A 152 -6.45 7.54 6.50
C PHE A 152 -7.14 6.21 6.16
N PRO A 153 -8.16 6.17 5.28
CA PRO A 153 -9.00 4.97 5.07
C PRO A 153 -8.25 3.64 4.82
N ILE A 154 -7.20 3.61 3.99
CA ILE A 154 -6.42 2.37 3.75
C ILE A 154 -5.77 1.84 5.02
N ILE A 155 -5.37 2.75 5.90
CA ILE A 155 -4.68 2.44 7.16
C ILE A 155 -5.71 2.13 8.24
N LYS A 156 -6.74 2.98 8.38
CA LYS A 156 -7.83 2.83 9.35
C LYS A 156 -8.51 1.47 9.23
N TRP A 157 -8.81 1.05 8.00
CA TRP A 157 -9.48 -0.21 7.74
C TRP A 157 -8.50 -1.35 7.53
N GLY A 158 -7.45 -1.12 6.75
CA GLY A 158 -6.54 -2.19 6.38
C GLY A 158 -5.77 -2.82 7.54
N ILE A 159 -5.65 -2.15 8.69
CA ILE A 159 -5.03 -2.80 9.87
C ILE A 159 -5.89 -3.93 10.46
N PHE A 160 -7.21 -3.91 10.24
CA PHE A 160 -8.13 -4.90 10.80
C PHE A 160 -8.57 -5.95 9.77
N ASP A 161 -7.90 -6.02 8.62
CA ASP A 161 -8.33 -6.84 7.50
C ASP A 161 -7.24 -7.80 7.03
N ALA A 162 -7.62 -8.96 6.52
CA ALA A 162 -6.68 -9.92 5.95
C ALA A 162 -6.37 -9.53 4.50
N SER A 163 -5.47 -8.57 4.32
CA SER A 163 -5.18 -7.98 3.01
C SER A 163 -3.72 -7.52 2.91
N HIS A 164 -3.26 -7.15 1.73
CA HIS A 164 -1.91 -6.60 1.53
C HIS A 164 -1.93 -5.07 1.28
N GLN A 165 -3.06 -4.41 1.51
CA GLN A 165 -3.33 -3.05 1.00
C GLN A 165 -2.46 -1.96 1.62
N THR A 166 -2.03 -2.09 2.89
CA THR A 166 -1.16 -1.10 3.54
C THR A 166 0.25 -1.06 2.93
N LEU A 167 0.65 -2.09 2.17
CA LEU A 167 1.90 -2.06 1.40
C LEU A 167 1.90 -0.96 0.33
N THR A 168 0.73 -0.52 -0.15
CA THR A 168 0.65 0.59 -1.13
C THR A 168 1.04 1.93 -0.49
N PHE A 169 0.70 2.14 0.78
CA PHE A 169 1.15 3.30 1.55
C PHE A 169 2.66 3.23 1.84
N LEU A 170 3.19 2.02 2.14
CA LEU A 170 4.64 1.81 2.25
C LEU A 170 5.34 2.11 0.92
N GLN A 171 4.80 1.63 -0.19
CA GLN A 171 5.30 1.91 -1.53
C GLN A 171 5.36 3.43 -1.78
N PHE A 172 4.30 4.17 -1.45
CA PHE A 172 4.24 5.62 -1.62
C PHE A 172 5.30 6.34 -0.78
N THR A 173 5.46 5.95 0.50
CA THR A 173 6.44 6.56 1.42
C THR A 173 7.89 6.22 1.05
N ILE A 174 8.18 5.03 0.53
CA ILE A 174 9.50 4.68 -0.04
C ILE A 174 9.80 5.56 -1.26
N SER A 175 8.84 5.75 -2.17
CA SER A 175 9.01 6.65 -3.32
C SER A 175 9.35 8.08 -2.88
N PHE A 176 8.67 8.58 -1.85
CA PHE A 176 8.97 9.90 -1.27
C PHE A 176 10.35 9.95 -0.65
N TYR A 177 10.72 8.91 0.10
CA TYR A 177 12.05 8.77 0.69
C TYR A 177 13.17 8.83 -0.36
N PHE A 178 13.03 8.14 -1.49
CA PHE A 178 14.02 8.18 -2.56
C PHE A 178 14.13 9.56 -3.23
N LEU A 179 13.00 10.23 -3.49
CA LEU A 179 13.01 11.59 -4.05
C LEU A 179 13.67 12.61 -3.13
N THR A 180 13.52 12.46 -1.81
CA THR A 180 14.16 13.39 -0.86
C THR A 180 15.64 13.10 -0.63
N HIS A 181 16.06 11.82 -0.67
CA HIS A 181 17.43 11.44 -0.35
C HIS A 181 18.41 11.56 -1.53
N LYS A 182 17.95 11.35 -2.77
CA LYS A 182 18.72 11.50 -4.01
C LYS A 182 20.09 10.81 -3.96
N TYR A 183 20.10 9.49 -4.13
CA TYR A 183 21.34 8.72 -4.08
C TYR A 183 22.26 8.99 -5.29
N GLU A 184 23.50 9.38 -5.02
CA GLU A 184 24.51 9.62 -6.06
C GLU A 184 25.32 8.37 -6.40
N GLU A 185 25.63 7.54 -5.40
CA GLU A 185 26.43 6.33 -5.55
C GLU A 185 25.58 5.17 -6.08
N PHE A 186 26.03 4.54 -7.16
CA PHE A 186 25.33 3.40 -7.73
C PHE A 186 25.35 2.16 -6.84
N SER A 187 26.36 1.99 -5.96
CA SER A 187 26.38 0.88 -4.99
C SER A 187 25.14 0.85 -4.10
N LYS A 188 24.71 2.00 -3.59
CA LYS A 188 23.48 2.14 -2.81
C LYS A 188 22.23 1.91 -3.67
N ILE A 189 22.22 2.43 -4.89
CA ILE A 189 21.12 2.20 -5.85
C ILE A 189 20.95 0.70 -6.14
N TYR A 190 22.05 -0.03 -6.33
CA TYR A 190 22.04 -1.48 -6.55
C TYR A 190 21.47 -2.24 -5.36
N GLN A 191 21.91 -1.90 -4.13
CA GLN A 191 21.38 -2.48 -2.90
C GLN A 191 19.86 -2.23 -2.78
N PHE A 192 19.42 -0.99 -2.95
CA PHE A 192 17.99 -0.66 -2.90
C PHE A 192 17.19 -1.33 -4.02
N SER A 193 17.76 -1.50 -5.22
CA SER A 193 17.07 -2.14 -6.33
C SER A 193 16.85 -3.63 -6.06
N PHE A 194 17.85 -4.32 -5.51
CA PHE A 194 17.69 -5.70 -5.07
C PHE A 194 16.67 -5.82 -3.93
N LEU A 195 16.70 -4.92 -2.94
CA LEU A 195 15.70 -4.87 -1.87
C LEU A 195 14.29 -4.60 -2.39
N LEU A 196 14.13 -3.71 -3.39
CA LEU A 196 12.84 -3.49 -4.05
C LEU A 196 12.38 -4.73 -4.82
N GLY A 197 13.30 -5.49 -5.42
CA GLY A 197 12.98 -6.78 -6.05
C GLY A 197 12.47 -7.80 -5.05
N LEU A 198 13.07 -7.87 -3.85
CA LEU A 198 12.55 -8.69 -2.75
C LEU A 198 11.18 -8.20 -2.28
N LEU A 199 11.00 -6.90 -2.09
CA LEU A 199 9.71 -6.32 -1.72
C LEU A 199 8.64 -6.55 -2.81
N ALA A 200 9.03 -6.63 -4.08
CA ALA A 200 8.12 -6.95 -5.17
C ALA A 200 7.52 -8.37 -5.04
N LEU A 201 8.20 -9.29 -4.35
CA LEU A 201 7.66 -10.59 -3.93
C LEU A 201 6.67 -10.49 -2.76
N SER A 202 6.41 -9.30 -2.21
CA SER A 202 5.29 -9.03 -1.30
C SER A 202 4.14 -8.34 -2.03
N ASN A 203 4.47 -7.38 -2.89
CA ASN A 203 3.53 -6.73 -3.81
C ASN A 203 4.30 -6.14 -5.01
N LEU A 204 3.93 -6.50 -6.23
CA LEU A 204 4.61 -6.05 -7.45
C LEU A 204 4.64 -4.52 -7.61
N THR A 205 3.77 -3.78 -6.91
CA THR A 205 3.77 -2.31 -6.89
C THR A 205 5.08 -1.71 -6.37
N PHE A 206 5.91 -2.48 -5.66
CA PHE A 206 7.27 -2.06 -5.28
C PHE A 206 8.23 -1.90 -6.47
N ALA A 207 7.78 -2.19 -7.70
CA ALA A 207 8.42 -1.72 -8.92
C ALA A 207 8.37 -0.18 -9.06
N LEU A 208 7.31 0.50 -8.61
CA LEU A 208 7.16 1.96 -8.77
C LEU A 208 8.27 2.78 -8.06
N PRO A 209 8.66 2.48 -6.80
CA PRO A 209 9.79 3.12 -6.14
C PRO A 209 11.11 3.04 -6.91
N LEU A 210 11.31 2.04 -7.78
CA LEU A 210 12.53 1.90 -8.58
C LEU A 210 12.71 3.11 -9.51
N PHE A 211 11.62 3.58 -10.12
CA PHE A 211 11.62 4.78 -10.95
C PHE A 211 12.10 5.99 -10.16
N PHE A 212 11.60 6.17 -8.93
CA PHE A 212 11.97 7.30 -8.06
C PHE A 212 13.40 7.19 -7.54
N LEU A 213 13.90 5.97 -7.29
CA LEU A 213 15.29 5.71 -6.91
C LEU A 213 16.26 6.19 -8.00
N VAL A 214 15.96 5.92 -9.27
CA VAL A 214 16.83 6.27 -10.39
C VAL A 214 16.52 7.62 -11.03
N LEU A 215 15.43 8.30 -10.65
CA LEU A 215 14.95 9.52 -11.31
C LEU A 215 16.06 10.58 -11.48
N TYR A 216 16.87 10.81 -10.44
CA TYR A 216 17.97 11.76 -10.47
C TYR A 216 19.07 11.41 -11.50
N LYS A 217 19.20 10.12 -11.86
CA LYS A 217 20.14 9.59 -12.85
C LYS A 217 19.59 9.59 -14.28
N ILE A 218 18.27 9.73 -14.44
CA ILE A 218 17.59 9.73 -15.75
C ILE A 218 16.95 11.07 -16.12
N ASN A 219 17.16 12.12 -15.34
CA ASN A 219 16.50 13.42 -15.55
C ASN A 219 16.99 14.22 -16.78
N SER A 220 17.90 13.67 -17.59
CA SER A 220 18.32 14.22 -18.88
C SER A 220 18.86 13.11 -19.77
N PHE A 221 18.68 13.23 -21.09
CA PHE A 221 19.14 12.23 -22.06
C PHE A 221 20.65 11.93 -21.94
N ASN A 222 21.47 12.97 -21.77
CA ASN A 222 22.92 12.82 -21.58
C ASN A 222 23.27 11.98 -20.33
N LYS A 223 22.53 12.14 -19.24
CA LYS A 223 22.73 11.31 -18.03
C LYS A 223 22.27 9.87 -18.22
N ILE A 224 21.21 9.65 -19.01
CA ILE A 224 20.75 8.29 -19.35
C ILE A 224 21.86 7.56 -20.10
N LEU A 225 22.38 8.15 -21.19
CA LEU A 225 23.45 7.55 -21.98
C LEU A 225 24.71 7.31 -21.13
N LYS A 226 25.15 8.30 -20.35
CA LYS A 226 26.32 8.18 -19.48
C LYS A 226 26.19 7.05 -18.45
N ASN A 227 24.98 6.80 -17.95
CA ASN A 227 24.72 5.82 -16.91
C ASN A 227 24.12 4.50 -17.42
N PHE A 228 23.96 4.32 -18.74
CA PHE A 228 23.18 3.24 -19.32
C PHE A 228 23.52 1.86 -18.73
N ARG A 229 24.79 1.44 -18.78
CA ARG A 229 25.25 0.15 -18.22
C ARG A 229 24.89 -0.04 -16.74
N LYS A 230 25.01 1.03 -15.95
CA LYS A 230 24.70 1.01 -14.51
C LYS A 230 23.19 0.94 -14.27
N LEU A 231 22.40 1.65 -15.09
CA LEU A 231 20.93 1.57 -15.05
C LEU A 231 20.44 0.18 -15.49
N THR A 232 21.05 -0.44 -16.50
CA THR A 232 20.75 -1.83 -16.89
C THR A 232 21.02 -2.79 -15.74
N LEU A 233 22.18 -2.69 -15.09
CA LEU A 233 22.49 -3.51 -13.93
C LEU A 233 21.51 -3.29 -12.76
N THR A 234 21.07 -2.05 -12.56
CA THR A 234 20.04 -1.70 -11.57
C THR A 234 18.74 -2.46 -11.83
N LEU A 235 18.27 -2.48 -13.09
CA LEU A 235 17.08 -3.23 -13.50
C LEU A 235 17.26 -4.74 -13.33
N ILE A 236 18.42 -5.29 -13.74
CA ILE A 236 18.73 -6.71 -13.56
C ILE A 236 18.65 -7.08 -12.07
N LEU A 237 19.25 -6.29 -11.18
CA LEU A 237 19.23 -6.55 -9.74
C LEU A 237 17.82 -6.51 -9.14
N PHE A 238 16.95 -5.64 -9.64
CA PHE A 238 15.54 -5.63 -9.25
C PHE A 238 14.79 -6.87 -9.72
N VAL A 239 15.06 -7.34 -10.93
CA VAL A 239 14.36 -8.47 -11.56
C VAL A 239 14.82 -9.82 -11.02
N ILE A 240 16.07 -9.95 -10.54
CA ILE A 240 16.64 -11.20 -10.03
C ILE A 240 15.73 -11.91 -9.01
N PRO A 241 15.27 -11.28 -7.90
CA PRO A 241 14.39 -11.94 -6.94
C PRO A 241 13.10 -12.52 -7.56
N ILE A 242 12.48 -11.77 -8.47
CA ILE A 242 11.24 -12.18 -9.14
C ILE A 242 11.49 -13.37 -10.07
N LEU A 243 12.56 -13.32 -10.86
CA LEU A 243 12.93 -14.43 -11.74
C LEU A 243 13.34 -15.67 -10.96
N SER A 244 14.09 -15.51 -9.86
CA SER A 244 14.50 -16.63 -9.00
C SER A 244 13.28 -17.37 -8.46
N TRP A 245 12.22 -16.66 -8.07
CA TRP A 245 10.97 -17.28 -7.65
C TRP A 245 10.29 -18.07 -8.78
N ASN A 246 10.19 -17.48 -9.97
CA ASN A 246 9.61 -18.17 -11.12
C ASN A 246 10.43 -19.40 -11.57
N ILE A 247 11.76 -19.31 -11.50
CA ILE A 247 12.67 -20.44 -11.78
C ILE A 247 12.46 -21.55 -10.75
N PHE A 248 12.31 -21.20 -9.47
CA PHE A 248 12.00 -22.16 -8.41
C PHE A 248 10.67 -22.87 -8.66
N ILE A 249 9.59 -22.16 -8.97
CA ILE A 249 8.29 -22.78 -9.29
C ILE A 249 8.43 -23.79 -10.44
N ARG A 250 9.15 -23.41 -11.50
CA ARG A 250 9.41 -24.30 -12.64
C ARG A 250 10.25 -25.52 -12.27
N SER A 251 11.24 -25.37 -11.37
CA SER A 251 12.04 -26.50 -10.90
C SER A 251 11.25 -27.49 -10.05
N GLN A 252 10.14 -27.04 -9.44
CA GLN A 252 9.16 -27.90 -8.77
C GLN A 252 8.15 -28.56 -9.73
N GLY A 253 8.26 -28.34 -11.05
CA GLY A 253 7.37 -28.92 -12.06
C GLY A 253 6.08 -28.14 -12.31
N TYR A 254 5.93 -26.93 -11.77
CA TYR A 254 4.74 -26.10 -11.94
C TYR A 254 4.96 -24.96 -12.96
N VAL A 255 3.86 -24.44 -13.51
CA VAL A 255 3.87 -23.23 -14.34
C VAL A 255 3.60 -22.01 -13.45
N PRO A 256 4.45 -20.97 -13.50
CA PRO A 256 4.19 -19.72 -12.77
C PRO A 256 2.83 -19.12 -13.15
N TYR A 257 2.02 -18.90 -12.12
CA TYR A 257 0.67 -18.36 -12.17
C TYR A 257 0.64 -16.97 -11.52
N ASN A 258 -0.08 -16.05 -12.15
CA ASN A 258 -0.33 -14.73 -11.60
C ASN A 258 -1.82 -14.42 -11.72
N ALA A 259 -2.55 -14.63 -10.62
CA ALA A 259 -3.99 -14.39 -10.56
C ALA A 259 -4.37 -12.96 -10.95
N ALA A 260 -3.51 -11.94 -10.67
CA ALA A 260 -3.71 -10.56 -11.14
C ALA A 260 -4.03 -10.52 -12.63
N THR A 261 -3.21 -11.20 -13.42
CA THR A 261 -3.29 -11.19 -14.87
C THR A 261 -4.19 -12.29 -15.43
N ALA A 262 -4.15 -13.49 -14.86
CA ALA A 262 -4.78 -14.67 -15.43
C ALA A 262 -6.23 -14.86 -14.98
N TYR A 263 -6.53 -14.45 -13.74
CA TYR A 263 -7.89 -14.50 -13.18
C TYR A 263 -8.53 -13.12 -13.24
N TRP A 264 -7.92 -12.08 -12.65
CA TRP A 264 -8.53 -10.74 -12.60
C TRP A 264 -8.33 -9.89 -13.87
N TYR A 265 -7.61 -10.39 -14.89
CA TYR A 265 -7.30 -9.67 -16.15
C TYR A 265 -6.68 -8.28 -15.95
N GLN A 266 -5.98 -8.08 -14.84
CA GLN A 266 -5.39 -6.81 -14.48
C GLN A 266 -4.27 -6.41 -15.44
N PHE A 267 -4.26 -5.15 -15.88
CA PHE A 267 -3.30 -4.53 -16.80
C PHE A 267 -3.20 -5.14 -18.22
N ILE A 268 -3.85 -6.28 -18.49
CA ILE A 268 -3.75 -6.98 -19.77
C ILE A 268 -4.77 -6.46 -20.79
N TRP A 269 -5.92 -5.97 -20.35
CA TRP A 269 -6.98 -5.48 -21.25
C TRP A 269 -6.50 -4.44 -22.27
N LEU A 270 -5.54 -3.57 -21.90
CA LEU A 270 -4.97 -2.59 -22.84
C LEU A 270 -4.15 -3.25 -23.94
N LYS A 271 -3.38 -4.29 -23.61
CA LYS A 271 -2.63 -5.09 -24.58
C LYS A 271 -3.60 -5.80 -25.52
N ASP A 272 -4.63 -6.42 -24.98
CA ASP A 272 -5.61 -7.17 -25.77
C ASP A 272 -6.42 -6.25 -26.69
N TYR A 273 -6.77 -5.05 -26.21
CA TYR A 273 -7.35 -3.99 -27.04
C TYR A 273 -6.43 -3.57 -28.18
N ILE A 274 -5.17 -3.21 -27.89
CA ILE A 274 -4.22 -2.71 -28.90
C ILE A 274 -3.83 -3.79 -29.92
N LEU A 275 -3.58 -5.02 -29.47
CA LEU A 275 -3.02 -6.08 -30.31
C LEU A 275 -4.07 -6.96 -30.97
N ALA A 276 -5.19 -7.22 -30.30
CA ALA A 276 -6.22 -8.14 -30.78
C ALA A 276 -7.55 -7.44 -31.14
N GLY A 277 -7.66 -6.12 -30.91
CA GLY A 277 -8.92 -5.40 -31.10
C GLY A 277 -10.05 -5.88 -30.17
N TYR A 278 -9.69 -6.59 -29.10
CA TYR A 278 -10.67 -7.16 -28.18
C TYR A 278 -11.14 -6.07 -27.21
N GLU A 279 -12.42 -5.73 -27.29
CA GLU A 279 -13.11 -4.92 -26.28
C GLU A 279 -14.08 -5.79 -25.51
N ASN A 280 -13.93 -5.83 -24.18
CA ASN A 280 -14.89 -6.53 -23.34
C ASN A 280 -16.12 -5.62 -23.10
N VAL A 281 -17.08 -5.65 -24.04
CA VAL A 281 -18.30 -4.82 -24.04
C VAL A 281 -19.56 -5.52 -23.50
N ASN A 282 -19.56 -6.86 -23.44
CA ASN A 282 -20.69 -7.64 -22.94
C ASN A 282 -20.57 -7.80 -21.43
N PHE A 283 -21.18 -6.88 -20.68
CA PHE A 283 -21.04 -6.81 -19.23
C PHE A 283 -22.33 -7.18 -18.48
N ASN A 284 -22.24 -8.09 -17.51
CA ASN A 284 -23.31 -8.42 -16.57
C ASN A 284 -23.04 -7.79 -15.18
N PRO A 285 -23.75 -6.70 -14.79
CA PRO A 285 -23.62 -6.06 -13.48
C PRO A 285 -23.98 -6.97 -12.31
N GLU A 286 -24.83 -7.98 -12.54
CA GLU A 286 -25.33 -8.88 -11.50
C GLU A 286 -24.38 -10.04 -11.21
N GLY A 287 -23.39 -10.29 -12.11
CA GLY A 287 -22.53 -11.48 -12.09
C GLY A 287 -21.13 -11.29 -11.48
N SER A 288 -20.76 -10.09 -11.04
CA SER A 288 -19.39 -9.80 -10.55
C SER A 288 -18.27 -9.99 -11.59
N GLU A 289 -18.56 -9.75 -12.88
CA GLU A 289 -17.56 -9.85 -13.96
C GLU A 289 -16.88 -8.50 -14.26
N TYR A 290 -15.98 -8.47 -15.24
CA TYR A 290 -14.98 -7.41 -15.47
C TYR A 290 -15.54 -6.09 -16.03
N PHE A 291 -15.67 -5.05 -15.18
CA PHE A 291 -16.14 -3.71 -15.56
C PHE A 291 -14.97 -2.81 -16.07
N CYS A 292 -15.23 -1.92 -17.02
CA CYS A 292 -14.26 -0.90 -17.51
C CYS A 292 -13.02 -1.41 -18.27
N MET A 293 -13.15 -2.53 -19.00
CA MET A 293 -12.08 -3.09 -19.86
C MET A 293 -12.25 -2.74 -21.35
N SER A 294 -12.73 -1.51 -21.64
CA SER A 294 -12.69 -0.90 -22.98
C SER A 294 -12.40 0.59 -22.85
N VAL A 295 -11.84 1.24 -23.88
CA VAL A 295 -11.34 2.64 -23.76
C VAL A 295 -12.44 3.65 -23.39
N PRO A 296 -13.64 3.65 -24.01
CA PRO A 296 -14.69 4.60 -23.65
C PRO A 296 -15.26 4.35 -22.24
N LEU A 297 -15.49 3.08 -21.88
CA LEU A 297 -15.98 2.70 -20.55
C LEU A 297 -14.94 2.99 -19.46
N PHE A 298 -13.66 2.73 -19.74
CA PHE A 298 -12.54 3.08 -18.87
C PHE A 298 -12.59 4.55 -18.45
N LEU A 299 -12.68 5.48 -19.41
CA LEU A 299 -12.73 6.91 -19.11
C LEU A 299 -13.94 7.28 -18.24
N GLN A 300 -15.12 6.76 -18.58
CA GLN A 300 -16.36 7.06 -17.87
C GLN A 300 -16.34 6.52 -16.43
N CYS A 301 -15.98 5.25 -16.26
CA CYS A 301 -15.87 4.61 -14.95
C CYS A 301 -14.88 5.35 -14.06
N TYR A 302 -13.63 5.45 -14.50
CA TYR A 302 -12.56 5.99 -13.68
C TYR A 302 -12.81 7.45 -13.33
N LEU A 303 -13.41 8.25 -14.21
CA LEU A 303 -13.79 9.62 -13.89
C LEU A 303 -14.88 9.66 -12.80
N ASN A 304 -15.95 8.87 -12.94
CA ASN A 304 -17.00 8.81 -11.94
C ASN A 304 -16.46 8.37 -10.57
N ASP A 305 -15.61 7.36 -10.54
CA ASP A 305 -15.04 6.84 -9.30
C ASP A 305 -14.01 7.77 -8.69
N PHE A 306 -13.23 8.47 -9.51
CA PHE A 306 -12.35 9.54 -9.07
C PHE A 306 -13.15 10.66 -8.39
N LEU A 307 -14.25 11.10 -9.00
CA LEU A 307 -15.14 12.12 -8.41
C LEU A 307 -15.75 11.65 -7.09
N ARG A 308 -16.26 10.41 -7.03
CA ARG A 308 -16.78 9.82 -5.78
C ARG A 308 -15.71 9.76 -4.69
N SER A 309 -14.49 9.37 -5.06
CA SER A 309 -13.35 9.30 -4.14
C SER A 309 -12.95 10.69 -3.63
N LEU A 310 -12.99 11.71 -4.49
CA LEU A 310 -12.75 13.10 -4.08
C LEU A 310 -13.82 13.63 -3.12
N ILE A 311 -15.08 13.30 -3.34
CA ILE A 311 -16.18 13.64 -2.42
C ILE A 311 -15.95 12.97 -1.06
N TYR A 312 -15.63 11.67 -1.06
CA TYR A 312 -15.34 10.92 0.15
C TYR A 312 -14.13 11.47 0.92
N LEU A 313 -13.09 11.91 0.21
CA LEU A 313 -11.89 12.50 0.80
C LEU A 313 -11.98 14.02 0.99
N SER A 314 -13.11 14.67 0.69
CA SER A 314 -13.25 16.13 0.55
C SER A 314 -12.79 16.95 1.76
N THR A 315 -12.87 16.39 2.96
CA THR A 315 -12.33 17.00 4.18
C THR A 315 -10.81 17.26 4.07
N LEU A 316 -10.04 16.36 3.46
CA LEU A 316 -8.58 16.52 3.34
C LEU A 316 -8.19 17.68 2.42
N PRO A 317 -8.73 17.84 1.18
CA PRO A 317 -8.50 19.02 0.37
C PRO A 317 -8.86 20.33 1.08
N VAL A 318 -10.00 20.39 1.78
CA VAL A 318 -10.42 21.58 2.53
C VAL A 318 -9.38 21.90 3.61
N LEU A 319 -8.95 20.91 4.38
CA LEU A 319 -7.91 21.08 5.39
C LEU A 319 -6.56 21.51 4.78
N CYS A 320 -6.16 20.95 3.63
CA CYS A 320 -4.96 21.38 2.91
C CYS A 320 -5.04 22.85 2.52
N ILE A 321 -6.16 23.32 1.98
CA ILE A 321 -6.35 24.72 1.57
C ILE A 321 -6.27 25.65 2.79
N LEU A 322 -6.93 25.29 3.89
CA LEU A 322 -6.91 26.06 5.12
C LEU A 322 -5.50 26.13 5.73
N SER A 323 -4.79 25.00 5.78
CA SER A 323 -3.40 24.95 6.25
C SER A 323 -2.46 25.76 5.36
N TYR A 324 -2.63 25.71 4.04
CA TYR A 324 -1.81 26.49 3.11
C TYR A 324 -2.04 28.00 3.24
N ARG A 325 -3.29 28.45 3.40
CA ARG A 325 -3.62 29.88 3.58
C ARG A 325 -2.98 30.49 4.82
N ASN A 326 -2.83 29.68 5.87
CA ASN A 326 -2.30 30.12 7.15
C ASN A 326 -0.78 29.94 7.25
N ALA A 327 -0.12 29.39 6.22
CA ALA A 327 1.30 29.09 6.27
C ALA A 327 2.20 30.33 6.20
N ASP A 328 3.23 30.37 7.04
CA ASP A 328 4.28 31.37 7.00
C ASP A 328 5.00 31.40 5.63
N LYS A 329 5.07 32.61 5.05
CA LYS A 329 5.71 32.89 3.76
C LYS A 329 7.17 32.46 3.71
N ALA A 330 7.88 32.46 4.84
CA ALA A 330 9.26 32.00 4.93
C ALA A 330 9.43 30.51 4.57
N TYR A 331 8.38 29.70 4.74
CA TYR A 331 8.42 28.24 4.53
C TYR A 331 7.93 27.82 3.14
N ILE A 332 7.36 28.73 2.34
CA ILE A 332 6.76 28.42 1.03
C ILE A 332 7.73 27.69 0.08
N LYS A 333 9.03 28.05 0.07
CA LYS A 333 10.01 27.40 -0.82
C LYS A 333 10.24 25.93 -0.49
N ILE A 334 10.28 25.60 0.79
CA ILE A 334 10.40 24.21 1.27
C ILE A 334 9.10 23.47 0.95
N GLN A 335 7.95 24.13 1.14
CA GLN A 335 6.63 23.59 0.83
C GLN A 335 6.46 23.21 -0.63
N LEU A 336 6.92 24.06 -1.55
CA LEU A 336 6.90 23.76 -2.97
C LEU A 336 7.73 22.54 -3.35
N THR A 337 8.85 22.28 -2.65
CA THR A 337 9.70 21.13 -2.95
C THR A 337 9.04 19.82 -2.54
N ALA A 338 8.51 19.77 -1.31
CA ALA A 338 7.80 18.59 -0.82
C ALA A 338 6.53 18.32 -1.63
N PHE A 339 5.74 19.38 -1.92
CA PHE A 339 4.57 19.29 -2.78
C PHE A 339 4.93 18.72 -4.14
N LYS A 340 5.96 19.25 -4.83
CA LYS A 340 6.40 18.74 -6.14
C LYS A 340 6.76 17.26 -6.10
N ASN A 341 7.47 16.83 -5.06
CA ASN A 341 7.84 15.42 -4.91
C ASN A 341 6.62 14.53 -4.66
N LEU A 342 5.73 14.90 -3.73
CA LEU A 342 4.50 14.16 -3.45
C LEU A 342 3.57 14.12 -4.67
N PHE A 343 3.45 15.24 -5.38
CA PHE A 343 2.63 15.36 -6.59
C PHE A 343 3.18 14.50 -7.74
N LEU A 344 4.51 14.45 -7.91
CA LEU A 344 5.10 13.56 -8.91
C LEU A 344 4.81 12.08 -8.60
N ILE A 345 4.88 11.68 -7.33
CA ILE A 345 4.55 10.31 -6.90
C ILE A 345 3.08 10.01 -7.13
N PHE A 346 2.21 10.97 -6.79
CA PHE A 346 0.79 10.92 -7.08
C PHE A 346 0.55 10.67 -8.57
N LEU A 347 1.10 11.49 -9.47
CA LEU A 347 0.87 11.35 -10.90
C LEU A 347 1.28 9.97 -11.43
N VAL A 348 2.46 9.48 -11.07
CA VAL A 348 2.92 8.17 -11.53
C VAL A 348 2.06 7.04 -10.95
N SER A 349 1.72 7.11 -9.66
CA SER A 349 0.93 6.06 -9.01
C SER A 349 -0.51 6.07 -9.51
N PHE A 350 -1.11 7.25 -9.68
CA PHE A 350 -2.45 7.41 -10.23
C PHE A 350 -2.52 6.89 -11.66
N SER A 351 -1.57 7.27 -12.52
CA SER A 351 -1.49 6.73 -13.89
C SER A 351 -1.30 5.22 -13.89
N PHE A 352 -0.42 4.68 -13.04
CA PHE A 352 -0.25 3.23 -12.93
C PHE A 352 -1.57 2.54 -12.57
N TRP A 353 -2.22 2.96 -11.49
CA TRP A 353 -3.48 2.34 -11.04
C TRP A 353 -4.66 2.61 -11.96
N ALA A 354 -4.60 3.63 -12.82
CA ALA A 354 -5.61 3.84 -13.84
C ALA A 354 -5.64 2.67 -14.83
N PHE A 355 -4.50 2.10 -15.21
CA PHE A 355 -4.47 1.04 -16.23
C PHE A 355 -4.74 -0.37 -15.71
N ILE A 356 -5.09 -0.54 -14.43
CA ILE A 356 -5.26 -1.87 -13.84
C ILE A 356 -6.44 -2.66 -14.40
N GLY A 357 -7.53 -2.05 -14.89
CA GLY A 357 -8.76 -2.80 -15.23
C GLY A 357 -9.51 -3.28 -13.97
N TRP A 358 -10.72 -3.83 -14.11
CA TRP A 358 -11.69 -3.93 -13.01
C TRP A 358 -11.16 -4.40 -11.65
N TYR A 359 -11.44 -3.58 -10.64
CA TYR A 359 -11.45 -3.86 -9.19
C TYR A 359 -12.18 -2.66 -8.55
N PRO A 360 -12.87 -2.76 -7.39
CA PRO A 360 -13.61 -1.65 -6.79
C PRO A 360 -12.78 -0.34 -6.74
N PRO A 361 -13.11 0.64 -7.61
CA PRO A 361 -12.19 1.70 -8.03
C PRO A 361 -11.91 2.76 -6.95
N LEU A 362 -12.74 2.81 -5.90
CA LEU A 362 -12.46 3.58 -4.68
C LEU A 362 -11.08 3.20 -4.09
N ARG A 363 -10.70 1.92 -4.12
CA ARG A 363 -9.48 1.43 -3.48
C ARG A 363 -8.20 1.98 -4.12
N PHE A 364 -8.19 2.18 -5.43
CA PHE A 364 -7.02 2.66 -6.17
C PHE A 364 -6.81 4.18 -6.07
N ASN A 365 -7.92 4.92 -6.09
CA ASN A 365 -7.88 6.33 -5.77
C ASN A 365 -7.36 6.54 -4.36
N LEU A 366 -7.70 5.66 -3.42
CA LEU A 366 -7.10 5.70 -2.09
C LEU A 366 -5.58 5.39 -2.12
N TYR A 367 -5.11 4.40 -2.87
CA TYR A 367 -3.67 4.10 -2.98
C TYR A 367 -2.84 5.27 -3.51
N SER A 368 -3.42 6.12 -4.37
CA SER A 368 -2.76 7.25 -5.02
C SER A 368 -3.19 8.60 -4.44
N VAL A 369 -4.38 9.09 -4.79
CA VAL A 369 -4.99 10.35 -4.32
C VAL A 369 -5.07 10.40 -2.81
N GLY A 370 -5.51 9.32 -2.17
CA GLY A 370 -5.64 9.23 -0.71
C GLY A 370 -4.29 9.40 -0.01
N SER A 371 -3.31 8.59 -0.40
CA SER A 371 -1.92 8.70 0.10
C SER A 371 -1.33 10.09 -0.12
N PHE A 372 -1.56 10.69 -1.29
CA PHE A 372 -1.12 12.04 -1.61
C PHE A 372 -1.74 13.08 -0.68
N LEU A 373 -3.07 13.08 -0.55
CA LEU A 373 -3.80 14.05 0.23
C LEU A 373 -3.46 13.98 1.72
N VAL A 374 -3.36 12.78 2.31
CA VAL A 374 -3.01 12.67 3.73
C VAL A 374 -1.58 13.13 3.98
N LEU A 375 -0.61 12.74 3.15
CA LEU A 375 0.78 13.15 3.34
C LEU A 375 0.96 14.65 3.06
N LEU A 376 0.23 15.21 2.09
CA LEU A 376 0.22 16.64 1.82
C LEU A 376 -0.40 17.42 2.99
N PHE A 377 -1.54 16.99 3.49
CA PHE A 377 -2.21 17.63 4.63
C PHE A 377 -1.28 17.64 5.85
N VAL A 378 -0.75 16.48 6.19
CA VAL A 378 0.20 16.31 7.29
C VAL A 378 1.41 17.22 7.11
N TYR A 379 1.93 17.32 5.88
CA TYR A 379 3.05 18.20 5.57
C TYR A 379 2.71 19.70 5.76
N LEU A 380 1.55 20.15 5.29
CA LEU A 380 1.09 21.54 5.42
C LEU A 380 0.79 21.89 6.88
N PHE A 381 0.19 20.98 7.65
CA PHE A 381 -0.07 21.14 9.07
C PHE A 381 1.19 21.39 9.91
N LEU A 382 2.35 20.91 9.47
CA LEU A 382 3.60 21.06 10.21
C LEU A 382 4.23 22.45 10.16
N ASN A 383 3.80 23.29 9.22
CA ASN A 383 4.38 24.60 9.00
C ASN A 383 3.28 25.66 8.94
N PRO A 384 2.55 25.89 10.06
CA PRO A 384 1.73 27.08 10.19
C PRO A 384 2.62 28.32 10.12
#